data_AF-A0A838IR74-F1
#
_entry.id   AF-A0A838IR74-F1
#
_cell.length_a   1.000
_cell.length_b   1.000
_cell.length_c   1.000
_cell.angle_alpha   90.00
_cell.angle_beta   90.00
_cell.angle_gamma   90.00
#
_symmetry.space_group_name_H-M   'P 1'
#
loop_
_entity.id
_entity.type
_entity.pdbx_description
1 polymer ?
#
loop_
_entity_poly.entity_id
_entity_poly.type
_entity_poly.pdbx_seq_one_letter_code
_entity_poly.pdbx_strand_id
1 'polypeptide(L)'
;MMPPKLLAPAPLALALLGFALLSACASTPAATVDVAAEQIPAPLAEAERDFQSYLRAHRLPTGGESHNLQQVMQEKFSAFEPVRAAFGRALTDERPALAGFAAYRIGQLYLNFACEVEAIEPLEALEEDQKEEFRAGMRDQAAPLVVRALDAMKRAQVQDSTPWSARAAEVVAALSVADDSGRSLPAQCAATTRHWQAPE
;
A
#
# COMPACT_ATOMS: atom_id res chain seq x y z
N MET A 1 60.86 42.72 -32.08
CA MET A 1 61.60 42.38 -33.31
C MET A 1 62.46 41.14 -33.04
N MET A 2 62.22 40.05 -33.80
CA MET A 2 62.95 38.77 -33.96
C MET A 2 63.23 37.88 -32.72
N PRO A 3 63.34 36.54 -32.88
CA PRO A 3 62.45 35.60 -33.56
C PRO A 3 62.17 34.31 -32.72
N PRO A 4 61.26 33.41 -33.17
CA PRO A 4 60.89 32.17 -32.47
C PRO A 4 61.79 30.98 -32.84
N LYS A 5 61.93 30.00 -31.94
CA LYS A 5 62.49 28.67 -32.25
C LYS A 5 61.40 27.60 -32.23
N LEU A 6 61.11 27.09 -33.42
CA LEU A 6 60.43 25.82 -33.70
C LEU A 6 61.46 24.68 -33.62
N LEU A 7 61.09 23.53 -33.05
CA LEU A 7 61.40 22.18 -33.57
C LEU A 7 60.69 21.10 -32.73
N ALA A 8 59.78 20.38 -33.38
CA ALA A 8 59.19 19.09 -32.99
C ALA A 8 60.15 17.93 -33.42
N PRO A 9 59.77 16.63 -33.51
CA PRO A 9 58.78 15.77 -32.82
C PRO A 9 59.34 14.37 -32.36
N ALA A 10 58.54 13.61 -31.57
CA ALA A 10 58.46 12.13 -31.48
C ALA A 10 59.69 11.32 -30.93
N PRO A 11 59.59 10.02 -30.52
CA PRO A 11 58.51 9.04 -30.72
C PRO A 11 58.11 8.14 -29.52
N LEU A 12 57.05 7.36 -29.79
CA LEU A 12 56.59 6.15 -29.11
C LEU A 12 57.69 5.23 -28.56
N ALA A 13 57.45 4.71 -27.35
CA ALA A 13 57.96 3.40 -26.95
C ALA A 13 56.89 2.66 -26.12
N LEU A 14 56.33 1.63 -26.76
CA LEU A 14 55.67 0.49 -26.12
C LEU A 14 56.61 -0.15 -25.10
N ALA A 15 56.12 -0.45 -23.91
CA ALA A 15 56.62 -1.56 -23.10
C ALA A 15 55.46 -2.23 -22.38
N LEU A 16 55.04 -3.35 -22.95
CA LEU A 16 54.25 -4.39 -22.31
C LEU A 16 54.98 -4.91 -21.07
N LEU A 17 54.30 -4.93 -19.93
CA LEU A 17 54.57 -5.88 -18.86
C LEU A 17 53.24 -6.25 -18.22
N GLY A 18 52.77 -7.45 -18.58
CA GLY A 18 51.64 -8.06 -17.93
C GLY A 18 51.99 -8.47 -16.50
N PHE A 19 51.02 -8.32 -15.61
CA PHE A 19 50.86 -9.21 -14.48
C PHE A 19 49.37 -9.40 -14.25
N ALA A 20 48.92 -10.63 -14.48
CA ALA A 20 47.62 -11.10 -14.08
C ALA A 20 47.52 -11.01 -12.55
N LEU A 21 46.51 -10.29 -12.05
CA LEU A 21 46.08 -10.38 -10.65
C LEU A 21 44.56 -10.22 -10.62
N LEU A 22 43.94 -11.38 -10.41
CA LEU A 22 42.67 -11.64 -9.73
C LEU A 22 41.58 -10.56 -9.80
N SER A 23 40.50 -10.92 -10.50
CA SER A 23 39.16 -11.03 -9.92
C SER A 23 38.94 -10.25 -8.62
N ALA A 24 38.62 -8.97 -8.76
CA ALA A 24 37.79 -8.27 -7.81
C ALA A 24 36.67 -7.58 -8.61
N CYS A 25 35.70 -8.39 -9.06
CA CYS A 25 34.33 -7.88 -9.04
C CYS A 25 34.07 -7.50 -7.59
N ALA A 26 34.36 -6.24 -7.24
CA ALA A 26 33.72 -5.61 -6.11
C ALA A 26 32.25 -5.48 -6.50
N SER A 27 31.53 -6.60 -6.37
CA SER A 27 30.15 -6.59 -6.00
C SER A 27 30.10 -5.75 -4.73
N THR A 28 29.86 -4.45 -4.89
CA THR A 28 29.23 -3.66 -3.84
C THR A 28 28.11 -4.55 -3.33
N PRO A 29 28.17 -5.04 -2.08
CA PRO A 29 26.98 -5.66 -1.52
C PRO A 29 25.91 -4.59 -1.71
N ALA A 30 24.83 -4.96 -2.40
CA ALA A 30 23.61 -4.20 -2.34
C ALA A 30 23.46 -3.83 -0.87
N ALA A 31 23.52 -2.54 -0.56
CA ALA A 31 23.27 -2.09 0.78
C ALA A 31 21.92 -2.71 1.10
N THR A 32 21.93 -3.75 1.94
CA THR A 32 20.77 -4.21 2.64
C THR A 32 20.45 -2.98 3.47
N VAL A 33 19.61 -2.12 2.90
CA VAL A 33 18.90 -1.10 3.66
C VAL A 33 18.22 -1.94 4.70
N ASP A 34 18.79 -1.91 5.90
CA ASP A 34 18.22 -2.54 7.05
C ASP A 34 16.88 -1.85 7.21
N VAL A 35 15.82 -2.53 6.76
CA VAL A 35 14.43 -2.06 6.80
C VAL A 35 13.97 -1.89 8.26
N ALA A 36 14.80 -2.34 9.21
CA ALA A 36 14.63 -2.16 10.62
C ALA A 36 14.82 -0.69 11.02
N ALA A 37 13.70 -0.07 11.39
CA ALA A 37 13.61 1.12 12.24
C ALA A 37 13.92 2.48 11.60
N GLU A 38 13.27 2.82 10.48
CA GLU A 38 12.80 4.21 10.40
C GLU A 38 11.70 4.36 11.46
N GLN A 39 12.08 4.85 12.65
CA GLN A 39 11.18 5.02 13.78
C GLN A 39 9.96 5.82 13.32
N ILE A 40 8.82 5.13 13.24
CA ILE A 40 7.53 5.77 13.00
C ILE A 40 7.41 6.88 14.05
N PRO A 41 7.31 8.16 13.65
CA PRO A 41 7.20 9.26 14.59
C PRO A 41 6.08 8.99 15.60
N ALA A 42 6.25 9.42 16.85
CA ALA A 42 5.28 9.14 17.92
C ALA A 42 3.81 9.40 17.52
N PRO A 43 3.47 10.48 16.78
CA PRO A 43 2.10 10.70 16.29
C PRO A 43 1.57 9.61 15.34
N LEU A 44 2.43 9.04 14.51
CA LEU A 44 2.06 7.94 13.60
C LEU A 44 2.03 6.59 14.32
N ALA A 45 2.81 6.41 15.38
CA ALA A 45 2.73 5.23 16.24
C ALA A 45 1.43 5.21 17.07
N GLU A 46 0.93 6.38 17.47
CA GLU A 46 -0.41 6.53 18.05
C GLU A 46 -1.50 6.24 17.02
N ALA A 47 -1.41 6.84 15.82
CA ALA A 47 -2.33 6.55 14.72
C ALA A 47 -2.38 5.06 14.35
N GLU A 48 -1.24 4.36 14.38
CA GLU A 48 -1.17 2.92 14.15
C GLU A 48 -1.88 2.13 15.27
N ARG A 49 -1.74 2.52 16.54
CA ARG A 49 -2.46 1.88 17.64
C ARG A 49 -3.97 2.10 17.54
N ASP A 50 -4.38 3.30 17.15
CA ASP A 50 -5.78 3.64 16.92
C ASP A 50 -6.35 2.85 15.74
N PHE A 51 -5.58 2.68 14.67
CA PHE A 51 -5.91 1.83 13.53
C PHE A 51 -6.16 0.38 13.94
N GLN A 52 -5.22 -0.24 14.66
CA GLN A 52 -5.37 -1.63 15.13
C GLN A 52 -6.54 -1.79 16.11
N SER A 53 -6.81 -0.76 16.93
CA SER A 53 -7.96 -0.75 17.84
C SER A 53 -9.27 -0.61 17.07
N TYR A 54 -9.31 0.26 16.06
CA TYR A 54 -10.47 0.44 15.18
C TYR A 54 -10.83 -0.85 14.45
N LEU A 55 -9.85 -1.52 13.82
CA LEU A 55 -10.08 -2.78 13.09
C LEU A 55 -10.64 -3.90 13.97
N ARG A 56 -10.33 -3.88 15.27
CA ARG A 56 -10.84 -4.87 16.24
C ARG A 56 -12.23 -4.50 16.75
N ALA A 57 -12.45 -3.22 17.06
CA ALA A 57 -13.66 -2.77 17.74
C ALA A 57 -14.85 -2.55 16.79
N HIS A 58 -14.61 -2.19 15.52
CA HIS A 58 -15.66 -1.71 14.62
C HIS A 58 -15.94 -2.65 13.46
N ARG A 59 -15.96 -3.96 13.68
CA ARG A 59 -16.37 -4.92 12.64
C ARG A 59 -17.87 -4.84 12.41
N LEU A 60 -18.28 -4.83 11.14
CA LEU A 60 -19.68 -4.96 10.78
C LEU A 60 -20.17 -6.36 11.16
N PRO A 61 -21.41 -6.47 11.67
CA PRO A 61 -22.03 -7.76 11.87
C PRO A 61 -22.19 -8.44 10.50
N THR A 62 -21.74 -9.70 10.40
CA THR A 62 -21.85 -10.51 9.19
C THR A 62 -23.16 -11.31 9.14
N GLY A 63 -23.94 -11.30 10.23
CA GLY A 63 -25.22 -11.99 10.34
C GLY A 63 -26.38 -11.04 10.04
N GLY A 64 -27.43 -11.58 9.40
CA GLY A 64 -28.67 -10.89 9.02
C GLY A 64 -29.53 -10.41 10.19
N GLU A 65 -28.97 -9.97 11.31
CA GLU A 65 -29.76 -9.26 12.29
C GLU A 65 -30.02 -7.85 11.75
N SER A 66 -31.30 -7.53 11.51
CA SER A 66 -31.85 -6.30 10.92
C SER A 66 -31.57 -5.03 11.72
N HIS A 67 -30.31 -4.79 12.06
CA HIS A 67 -29.85 -3.47 12.42
C HIS A 67 -29.99 -2.62 11.16
N ASN A 68 -30.41 -1.37 11.33
CA ASN A 68 -30.45 -0.42 10.22
C ASN A 68 -29.05 -0.34 9.61
N LEU A 69 -28.81 -1.07 8.52
CA LEU A 69 -27.49 -1.24 7.93
C LEU A 69 -26.86 0.11 7.61
N GLN A 70 -27.68 1.04 7.13
CA GLN A 70 -27.25 2.41 6.87
C GLN A 70 -26.75 3.11 8.14
N GLN A 71 -27.42 2.91 9.28
CA GLN A 71 -26.97 3.45 10.57
C GLN A 71 -25.65 2.81 11.00
N VAL A 72 -25.52 1.48 10.94
CA VAL A 72 -24.29 0.79 11.34
C VAL A 72 -23.11 1.20 10.46
N MET A 73 -23.33 1.32 9.14
CA MET A 73 -22.32 1.83 8.22
C MET A 73 -21.95 3.29 8.50
N GLN A 74 -22.92 4.13 8.85
CA GLN A 74 -22.67 5.53 9.22
C GLN A 74 -21.89 5.65 10.54
N GLU A 75 -22.21 4.83 11.54
CA GLU A 75 -21.48 4.76 12.81
C GLU A 75 -20.04 4.30 12.56
N LYS A 76 -19.84 3.26 11.75
CA LYS A 76 -18.52 2.79 11.36
C LYS A 76 -17.73 3.84 10.59
N PHE A 77 -18.36 4.58 9.68
CA PHE A 77 -17.72 5.68 8.95
C PHE A 77 -17.36 6.85 9.89
N SER A 78 -18.18 7.10 10.91
CA SER A 78 -17.90 8.13 11.93
C SER A 78 -16.69 7.76 12.79
N ALA A 79 -16.53 6.48 13.15
CA ALA A 79 -15.35 5.98 13.86
C ALA A 79 -14.10 5.87 12.96
N PHE A 80 -14.29 5.71 11.65
CA PHE A 80 -13.24 5.64 10.64
C PHE A 80 -12.54 6.99 10.44
N GLU A 81 -13.31 8.08 10.39
CA GLU A 81 -12.80 9.41 10.03
C GLU A 81 -11.68 9.92 10.95
N PRO A 82 -11.75 9.80 12.30
CA PRO A 82 -10.66 10.18 13.18
C PRO A 82 -9.34 9.43 12.88
N VAL A 83 -9.42 8.12 12.63
CA VAL A 83 -8.24 7.29 12.31
C VAL A 83 -7.67 7.68 10.95
N ARG A 84 -8.54 7.88 9.94
CA ARG A 84 -8.12 8.38 8.63
C ARG A 84 -7.46 9.74 8.74
N ALA A 85 -8.02 10.65 9.55
CA ALA A 85 -7.49 11.99 9.74
C ALA A 85 -6.12 11.99 10.43
N ALA A 86 -5.88 11.04 11.35
CA ALA A 86 -4.59 10.87 12.01
C ALA A 86 -3.47 10.55 10.99
N PHE A 87 -3.72 9.62 10.06
CA PHE A 87 -2.79 9.36 8.95
C PHE A 87 -2.78 10.46 7.89
N GLY A 88 -3.92 11.12 7.65
CA GLY A 88 -4.07 12.16 6.63
C GLY A 88 -3.11 13.32 6.82
N ARG A 89 -2.75 13.65 8.06
CA ARG A 89 -1.74 14.68 8.37
C ARG A 89 -0.34 14.31 7.88
N ALA A 90 -0.02 13.03 7.81
CA ALA A 90 1.27 12.54 7.33
C ALA A 90 1.33 12.40 5.80
N LEU A 91 0.21 12.48 5.09
CA LEU A 91 0.20 12.51 3.61
C LEU A 91 0.87 13.77 3.04
N THR A 92 0.90 14.84 3.83
CA THR A 92 1.53 16.12 3.48
C THR A 92 2.91 16.28 4.11
N ASP A 93 3.45 15.24 4.75
CA ASP A 93 4.80 15.27 5.32
C ASP A 93 5.84 15.27 4.19
N GLU A 94 6.94 15.99 4.38
CA GLU A 94 8.02 16.09 3.39
C GLU A 94 8.81 14.79 3.23
N ARG A 95 8.68 13.84 4.19
CA ARG A 95 9.34 12.54 4.15
C ARG A 95 8.53 11.53 3.33
N PRO A 96 9.03 11.10 2.15
CA PRO A 96 8.30 10.18 1.26
C PRO A 96 7.93 8.85 1.93
N ALA A 97 8.80 8.35 2.82
CA ALA A 97 8.55 7.12 3.56
C ALA A 97 7.30 7.19 4.45
N LEU A 98 7.07 8.32 5.10
CA LEU A 98 5.91 8.51 5.98
C LEU A 98 4.64 8.82 5.19
N ALA A 99 4.74 9.60 4.13
CA ALA A 99 3.63 9.83 3.22
C ALA A 99 3.17 8.50 2.57
N GLY A 100 4.11 7.66 2.16
CA GLY A 100 3.85 6.32 1.64
C GLY A 100 3.20 5.39 2.66
N PHE A 101 3.73 5.35 3.89
CA PHE A 101 3.14 4.59 5.00
C PHE A 101 1.71 5.02 5.30
N ALA A 102 1.47 6.33 5.44
CA ALA A 102 0.15 6.88 5.72
C ALA A 102 -0.85 6.58 4.60
N ALA A 103 -0.42 6.74 3.33
CA ALA A 103 -1.24 6.40 2.17
C ALA A 103 -1.59 4.90 2.15
N TYR A 104 -0.64 4.03 2.48
CA TYR A 104 -0.86 2.59 2.58
C TYR A 104 -1.89 2.26 3.67
N ARG A 105 -1.77 2.81 4.88
CA ARG A 105 -2.73 2.59 5.98
C ARG A 105 -4.12 3.13 5.68
N ILE A 106 -4.22 4.30 5.03
CA ILE A 106 -5.51 4.84 4.58
C ILE A 106 -6.14 3.91 3.52
N GLY A 107 -5.35 3.38 2.60
CA GLY A 107 -5.83 2.39 1.63
C GLY A 107 -6.37 1.14 2.32
N GLN A 108 -5.69 0.63 3.34
CA GLN A 108 -6.15 -0.54 4.11
C GLN A 108 -7.45 -0.26 4.86
N LEU A 109 -7.59 0.92 5.46
CA LEU A 109 -8.83 1.33 6.12
C LEU A 109 -10.03 1.24 5.18
N TYR A 110 -9.93 1.85 3.98
CA TYR A 110 -11.00 1.81 2.98
C TYR A 110 -11.26 0.40 2.45
N LEU A 111 -10.19 -0.34 2.15
CA LEU A 111 -10.31 -1.70 1.63
C LEU A 111 -11.00 -2.60 2.65
N ASN A 112 -10.57 -2.58 3.92
CA ASN A 112 -11.20 -3.35 4.98
C ASN A 112 -12.70 -3.04 5.11
N PHE A 113 -13.07 -1.77 5.04
CA PHE A 113 -14.49 -1.41 5.10
C PHE A 113 -15.25 -1.96 3.88
N ALA A 114 -14.72 -1.80 2.66
CA ALA A 114 -15.33 -2.36 1.46
C ALA A 114 -15.55 -3.88 1.58
N CYS A 115 -14.53 -4.60 2.07
CA CYS A 115 -14.57 -6.03 2.31
C CYS A 115 -15.68 -6.45 3.27
N GLU A 116 -15.82 -5.72 4.38
CA GLU A 116 -16.84 -6.01 5.37
C GLU A 116 -18.24 -5.72 4.87
N VAL A 117 -18.43 -4.68 4.05
CA VAL A 117 -19.73 -4.36 3.43
C VAL A 117 -20.16 -5.46 2.46
N GLU A 118 -19.27 -5.95 1.61
CA GLU A 118 -19.59 -7.02 0.67
C GLU A 118 -19.73 -8.40 1.35
N ALA A 119 -19.19 -8.57 2.56
CA ALA A 119 -19.33 -9.78 3.36
C ALA A 119 -20.63 -9.82 4.20
N ILE A 120 -21.49 -8.80 4.09
CA ILE A 120 -22.81 -8.82 4.73
C ILE A 120 -23.70 -9.79 3.98
N GLU A 121 -24.15 -10.83 4.66
CA GLU A 121 -25.04 -11.82 4.08
C GLU A 121 -26.50 -11.33 4.12
N PRO A 122 -27.30 -11.64 3.08
CA PRO A 122 -28.73 -11.35 3.10
C PRO A 122 -29.44 -12.18 4.18
N LEU A 123 -30.61 -11.72 4.60
CA LEU A 123 -31.47 -12.48 5.52
C LEU A 123 -31.85 -13.83 4.89
N GLU A 124 -31.82 -14.90 5.69
CA GLU A 124 -32.19 -16.24 5.21
C GLU A 124 -33.62 -16.29 4.66
N ALA A 125 -34.51 -15.46 5.21
CA ALA A 125 -35.92 -15.36 4.84
C ALA A 125 -36.20 -14.64 3.51
N LEU A 126 -35.19 -14.07 2.86
CA LEU A 126 -35.34 -13.47 1.52
C LEU A 126 -35.41 -14.57 0.45
N GLU A 127 -36.16 -14.29 -0.62
CA GLU A 127 -36.16 -15.12 -1.82
C GLU A 127 -34.82 -14.97 -2.57
N GLU A 128 -34.46 -15.94 -3.44
CA GLU A 128 -33.14 -15.94 -4.09
C GLU A 128 -32.89 -14.73 -5.01
N ASP A 129 -33.93 -14.22 -5.67
CA ASP A 129 -33.86 -12.99 -6.46
C ASP A 129 -33.60 -11.75 -5.57
N GLN A 130 -34.28 -11.67 -4.42
CA GLN A 130 -34.07 -10.62 -3.42
C GLN A 130 -32.69 -10.69 -2.76
N LYS A 131 -32.18 -11.89 -2.52
CA LYS A 131 -30.81 -12.10 -2.03
C LYS A 131 -29.78 -11.62 -3.05
N GLU A 132 -30.01 -11.86 -4.34
CA GLU A 132 -29.12 -11.38 -5.39
C GLU A 132 -29.15 -9.85 -5.52
N GLU A 133 -30.34 -9.24 -5.47
CA GLU A 133 -30.49 -7.78 -5.45
C GLU A 133 -29.83 -7.16 -4.21
N PHE A 134 -29.95 -7.80 -3.04
CA PHE A 134 -29.26 -7.37 -1.82
C PHE A 134 -27.73 -7.43 -1.99
N ARG A 135 -27.18 -8.53 -2.51
CA ARG A 135 -25.74 -8.68 -2.76
C ARG A 135 -25.24 -7.65 -3.79
N ALA A 136 -26.03 -7.37 -4.82
CA ALA A 136 -25.73 -6.31 -5.78
C ALA A 136 -25.69 -4.93 -5.10
N GLY A 137 -26.65 -4.64 -4.23
CA GLY A 137 -26.66 -3.41 -3.42
C GLY A 137 -25.44 -3.27 -2.51
N MET A 138 -24.95 -4.37 -1.90
CA MET A 138 -23.72 -4.34 -1.10
C MET A 138 -22.48 -4.09 -1.95
N ARG A 139 -22.39 -4.69 -3.14
CA ARG A 139 -21.33 -4.42 -4.12
C ARG A 139 -21.30 -2.94 -4.53
N ASP A 140 -22.46 -2.36 -4.81
CA ASP A 140 -22.58 -0.94 -5.18
C ASP A 140 -22.12 0.00 -4.05
N GLN A 141 -22.38 -0.37 -2.80
CA GLN A 141 -21.92 0.38 -1.63
C GLN A 141 -20.42 0.20 -1.36
N ALA A 142 -19.87 -0.98 -1.63
CA ALA A 142 -18.45 -1.26 -1.47
C ALA A 142 -17.58 -0.60 -2.56
N ALA A 143 -18.07 -0.52 -3.80
CA ALA A 143 -17.34 0.00 -4.95
C ALA A 143 -16.66 1.38 -4.72
N PRO A 144 -17.33 2.43 -4.21
CA PRO A 144 -16.67 3.72 -3.95
C PRO A 144 -15.56 3.64 -2.89
N LEU A 145 -15.64 2.70 -1.94
CA LEU A 145 -14.59 2.47 -0.95
C LEU A 145 -13.38 1.80 -1.60
N VAL A 146 -13.59 0.85 -2.52
CA VAL A 146 -12.52 0.21 -3.31
C VAL A 146 -11.76 1.22 -4.14
N VAL A 147 -12.45 2.14 -4.82
CA VAL A 147 -11.82 3.21 -5.61
C VAL A 147 -10.92 4.07 -4.73
N ARG A 148 -11.42 4.50 -3.55
CA ARG A 148 -10.63 5.29 -2.60
C ARG A 148 -9.43 4.51 -2.05
N ALA A 149 -9.59 3.22 -1.82
CA ALA A 149 -8.50 2.35 -1.40
C ALA A 149 -7.42 2.28 -2.48
N LEU A 150 -7.80 2.06 -3.75
CA LEU A 150 -6.89 2.00 -4.89
C LEU A 150 -6.15 3.32 -5.09
N ASP A 151 -6.83 4.46 -4.97
CA ASP A 151 -6.19 5.77 -5.10
C ASP A 151 -5.14 6.00 -4.01
N ALA A 152 -5.43 5.60 -2.76
CA ALA A 152 -4.48 5.68 -1.66
C ALA A 152 -3.30 4.72 -1.85
N MET A 153 -3.56 3.49 -2.32
CA MET A 153 -2.52 2.50 -2.60
C MET A 153 -1.60 2.92 -3.76
N LYS A 154 -2.15 3.47 -4.85
CA LYS A 154 -1.35 4.03 -5.95
C LYS A 154 -0.48 5.19 -5.48
N ARG A 155 -0.99 6.04 -4.58
CA ARG A 155 -0.17 7.10 -3.95
C ARG A 155 0.97 6.51 -3.11
N ALA A 156 0.72 5.44 -2.36
CA ALA A 156 1.77 4.75 -1.61
C ALA A 156 2.81 4.10 -2.54
N GLN A 157 2.36 3.51 -3.65
CA GLN A 157 3.20 2.84 -4.64
C GLN A 157 4.24 3.78 -5.27
N VAL A 158 3.88 5.03 -5.54
CA VAL A 158 4.79 6.00 -6.20
C VAL A 158 5.80 6.65 -5.24
N GLN A 159 5.78 6.33 -3.94
CA GLN A 159 6.76 6.85 -2.97
C GLN A 159 8.01 5.94 -2.95
N ASP A 160 9.10 6.46 -3.52
CA ASP A 160 10.42 5.83 -3.77
C ASP A 160 10.80 4.68 -2.83
N SER A 161 10.81 3.46 -3.37
CA SER A 161 11.44 2.24 -2.81
C SER A 161 11.21 1.96 -1.31
N THR A 162 10.09 2.43 -0.77
CA THR A 162 9.71 2.11 0.60
C THR A 162 9.18 0.68 0.70
N PRO A 163 9.28 0.01 1.86
CA PRO A 163 8.61 -1.28 2.08
C PRO A 163 7.09 -1.21 1.79
N TRP A 164 6.50 -0.03 1.99
CA TRP A 164 5.08 0.24 1.76
C TRP A 164 4.72 0.36 0.28
N SER A 165 5.62 0.89 -0.55
CA SER A 165 5.42 0.96 -2.01
C SER A 165 5.27 -0.42 -2.64
N ALA A 166 6.15 -1.37 -2.28
CA ALA A 166 6.08 -2.74 -2.77
C ALA A 166 4.77 -3.43 -2.34
N ARG A 167 4.40 -3.32 -1.06
CA ARG A 167 3.13 -3.86 -0.53
C ARG A 167 1.91 -3.22 -1.19
N ALA A 168 1.94 -1.92 -1.44
CA ALA A 168 0.87 -1.23 -2.13
C ALA A 168 0.74 -1.71 -3.58
N ALA A 169 1.86 -1.94 -4.27
CA ALA A 169 1.88 -2.50 -5.63
C ALA A 169 1.25 -3.91 -5.67
N GLU A 170 1.54 -4.76 -4.69
CA GLU A 170 0.91 -6.09 -4.56
C GLU A 170 -0.61 -5.98 -4.41
N VAL A 171 -1.10 -5.06 -3.57
CA VAL A 171 -2.54 -4.83 -3.38
C VAL A 171 -3.18 -4.29 -4.67
N VAL A 172 -2.56 -3.31 -5.34
CA VAL A 172 -3.07 -2.77 -6.61
C VAL A 172 -3.13 -3.86 -7.68
N ALA A 173 -2.09 -4.68 -7.79
CA ALA A 173 -2.07 -5.79 -8.75
C ALA A 173 -3.17 -6.82 -8.45
N ALA A 174 -3.34 -7.20 -7.18
CA ALA A 174 -4.38 -8.13 -6.77
C ALA A 174 -5.79 -7.63 -7.08
N LEU A 175 -6.06 -6.35 -6.84
CA LEU A 175 -7.35 -5.72 -7.12
C LEU A 175 -7.59 -5.45 -8.62
N SER A 176 -6.53 -5.22 -9.41
CA SER A 176 -6.67 -5.01 -10.86
C SER A 176 -6.94 -6.31 -11.61
N VAL A 177 -6.28 -7.41 -11.24
CA VAL A 177 -6.51 -8.75 -11.82
C VAL A 177 -7.91 -9.29 -11.46
N ALA A 178 -8.48 -8.79 -10.38
CA ALA A 178 -9.82 -9.16 -9.95
C ALA A 178 -10.93 -8.58 -10.83
N ASP A 179 -10.78 -7.33 -11.26
CA ASP A 179 -11.71 -6.66 -12.20
C ASP A 179 -11.86 -7.49 -13.50
N ASP A 180 -10.73 -8.04 -13.98
CA ASP A 180 -10.69 -8.88 -15.18
C ASP A 180 -11.22 -10.32 -14.98
N SER A 181 -11.27 -10.82 -13.74
CA SER A 181 -11.58 -12.25 -13.45
C SER A 181 -12.96 -12.50 -12.84
N GLY A 182 -13.74 -11.45 -12.57
CA GLY A 182 -15.09 -11.58 -11.99
C GLY A 182 -15.13 -12.22 -10.60
N ARG A 183 -14.00 -12.27 -9.88
CA ARG A 183 -13.95 -12.75 -8.49
C ARG A 183 -14.64 -11.75 -7.57
N SER A 184 -15.40 -12.22 -6.59
CA SER A 184 -16.00 -11.34 -5.58
C SER A 184 -14.92 -10.68 -4.72
N LEU A 185 -15.17 -9.45 -4.27
CA LEU A 185 -14.24 -8.69 -3.45
C LEU A 185 -13.88 -9.42 -2.14
N PRO A 186 -14.79 -10.15 -1.44
CA PRO A 186 -14.47 -10.90 -0.22
C PRO A 186 -13.33 -11.92 -0.38
N ALA A 187 -13.25 -12.61 -1.51
CA ALA A 187 -12.14 -13.53 -1.78
C ALA A 187 -10.79 -12.80 -1.94
N GLN A 188 -10.84 -11.58 -2.48
CA GLN A 188 -9.67 -10.71 -2.65
C GLN A 188 -9.26 -10.05 -1.33
N CYS A 189 -10.24 -9.74 -0.49
CA CYS A 189 -10.07 -9.26 0.86
C CYS A 189 -9.37 -10.29 1.75
N ALA A 190 -9.76 -11.56 1.68
CA ALA A 190 -9.06 -12.64 2.39
C ALA A 190 -7.61 -12.86 1.92
N ALA A 191 -7.33 -12.56 0.65
CA ALA A 191 -5.97 -12.61 0.11
C ALA A 191 -5.11 -11.42 0.57
N THR A 192 -5.68 -10.21 0.58
CA THR A 192 -4.95 -8.97 0.92
C THR A 192 -4.79 -8.76 2.43
N THR A 193 -5.76 -9.18 3.25
CA THR A 193 -5.72 -9.06 4.73
C THR A 193 -4.60 -9.86 5.40
N ARG A 194 -4.13 -10.96 4.80
CA ARG A 194 -3.01 -11.74 5.32
C ARG A 194 -1.70 -10.95 5.43
N HIS A 195 -1.57 -9.84 4.70
CA HIS A 195 -0.38 -9.00 4.67
C HIS A 195 -0.45 -7.76 5.56
N TRP A 196 -1.53 -7.59 6.35
CA TRP A 196 -1.79 -6.33 7.06
C TRP A 196 -1.09 -6.18 8.40
N GLN A 197 -0.51 -7.26 8.91
CA GLN A 197 0.36 -7.19 10.08
C GLN A 197 1.64 -6.42 9.72
N ALA A 198 2.03 -5.50 10.62
CA ALA A 198 3.36 -4.93 10.56
C ALA A 198 4.38 -6.08 10.58
N PRO A 199 5.47 -6.03 9.81
CA PRO A 199 6.56 -6.98 10.01
C PRO A 199 7.03 -6.82 11.46
N GLU A 200 7.16 -7.96 12.17
CA GLU A 200 7.82 -8.00 13.48
C GLU A 200 9.29 -7.55 13.37
#